data_AF-A0A961XRD0-F1
#
_entry.id   AF-A0A961XRD0-F1
#
_cell.length_a   1.000
_cell.length_b   1.000
_cell.length_c   1.000
_cell.angle_alpha   90.00
_cell.angle_beta   90.00
_cell.angle_gamma   90.00
#
_symmetry.space_group_name_H-M   'P 1'
#
loop_
_entity.id
_entity.type
_entity.pdbx_description
1 polymer ?
#
loop_
_entity_poly.entity_id
_entity_poly.type
_entity_poly.pdbx_seq_one_letter_code
_entity_poly.pdbx_strand_id
1 'polypeptide(L)'
;SGLYHGTQQINQAQMDRWSLVVTLNYLPHDNEVDIVLAKVKSFDTKEGRETVSRMVRIADMTRNAFINGDISTVMSPRTVITWAENTEIFGDKGFAFKVTFLNKCDELERATVAEFYQRAFGEEIADSVANLVLA
;
A
#
# COMPACT_ATOMS: atom_id res chain seq x y z
N SER A 1 -17.57 12.43 -3.86
CA SER A 1 -16.91 13.16 -2.76
C SER A 1 -15.45 12.74 -2.76
N GLY A 2 -14.50 13.67 -2.58
CA GLY A 2 -13.07 13.35 -2.64
C GLY A 2 -12.66 12.32 -1.60
N LEU A 3 -11.69 11.48 -1.94
CA LEU A 3 -11.14 10.40 -1.09
C LEU A 3 -10.62 10.89 0.27
N TYR A 4 -10.41 12.19 0.41
CA TYR A 4 -9.94 12.85 1.61
C TYR A 4 -11.01 13.81 2.13
N HIS A 5 -11.40 13.62 3.40
CA HIS A 5 -12.23 14.60 4.10
C HIS A 5 -11.60 16.00 4.03
N GLY A 6 -12.42 16.98 3.63
CA GLY A 6 -11.98 18.37 3.49
C GLY A 6 -11.37 18.74 2.12
N THR A 7 -11.30 17.80 1.17
CA THR A 7 -10.90 18.11 -0.21
C THR A 7 -12.10 18.30 -1.13
N GLN A 8 -12.11 19.39 -1.89
CA GLN A 8 -13.06 19.61 -2.98
C GLN A 8 -12.34 19.47 -4.32
N GLN A 9 -13.04 18.94 -5.34
CA GLN A 9 -12.50 18.95 -6.69
C GLN A 9 -12.29 20.40 -7.13
N ILE A 10 -11.14 20.65 -7.75
CA ILE A 10 -10.83 21.96 -8.35
C ILE A 10 -11.80 22.18 -9.52
N ASN A 11 -12.40 23.37 -9.59
CA ASN A 11 -13.33 23.68 -10.67
C ASN A 11 -12.60 24.03 -11.99
N GLN A 12 -13.30 23.92 -13.12
CA GLN A 12 -12.72 24.16 -14.45
C GLN A 12 -12.13 25.57 -14.62
N ALA A 13 -12.77 26.61 -14.09
CA ALA A 13 -12.29 27.99 -14.21
C ALA A 13 -10.97 28.23 -13.45
N GLN A 14 -10.70 27.42 -12.42
CA GLN A 14 -9.40 27.39 -11.75
C GLN A 14 -8.40 26.56 -12.56
N MET A 15 -8.82 25.44 -13.16
CA MET A 15 -7.96 24.60 -14.00
C MET A 15 -7.39 25.33 -15.23
N ASP A 16 -8.19 26.16 -15.88
CA ASP A 16 -7.77 26.98 -17.04
C ASP A 16 -6.67 28.01 -16.71
N ARG A 17 -6.34 28.23 -15.43
CA ARG A 17 -5.25 29.13 -15.02
C ARG A 17 -3.87 28.48 -15.04
N TRP A 18 -3.79 27.17 -15.26
CA TRP A 18 -2.52 26.47 -15.44
C TRP A 18 -2.27 26.21 -16.92
N SER A 19 -1.15 26.70 -17.43
CA SER A 19 -0.76 26.52 -18.84
C SER A 19 -0.25 25.10 -19.15
N LEU A 20 0.04 24.30 -18.12
CA LEU A 20 0.51 22.92 -18.22
C LEU A 20 -0.11 22.10 -17.09
N VAL A 21 -0.71 20.97 -17.47
CA VAL A 21 -1.26 19.98 -16.54
C VAL A 21 -0.62 18.65 -16.86
N VAL A 22 -0.03 18.01 -15.87
CA VAL A 22 0.61 16.69 -16.00
C VAL A 22 -0.08 15.73 -15.04
N THR A 23 -0.43 14.55 -15.54
CA THR A 23 -0.99 13.47 -14.72
C THR A 23 0.14 12.66 -14.11
N LEU A 24 0.09 12.46 -12.80
CA LEU A 24 0.99 11.54 -12.10
C LEU A 24 0.21 10.29 -11.69
N ASN A 25 0.51 9.17 -12.34
CA ASN A 25 0.01 7.85 -11.98
C ASN A 25 1.08 7.06 -11.23
N TYR A 26 0.69 5.89 -10.72
CA TYR A 26 1.65 4.94 -10.16
C TYR A 26 2.68 4.51 -11.21
N LEU A 27 3.91 4.29 -10.75
CA LEU A 27 5.02 3.90 -11.59
C LEU A 27 4.92 2.41 -11.95
N PRO A 28 5.62 1.96 -13.01
CA PRO A 28 5.86 0.54 -13.23
C PRO A 28 6.45 -0.12 -11.98
N HIS A 29 6.09 -1.38 -11.75
CA HIS A 29 6.50 -2.16 -10.58
C HIS A 29 7.99 -2.03 -10.25
N ASP A 30 8.85 -2.30 -11.23
CA ASP A 30 10.31 -2.29 -11.03
C ASP A 30 10.84 -0.91 -10.63
N ASN A 31 10.27 0.16 -11.18
CA ASN A 31 10.66 1.53 -10.82
C ASN A 31 10.28 1.85 -9.37
N GLU A 32 9.12 1.38 -8.91
CA GLU A 32 8.71 1.56 -7.52
C GLU A 32 9.58 0.74 -6.56
N VAL A 33 9.95 -0.49 -6.92
CA VAL A 33 10.92 -1.31 -6.18
C VAL A 33 12.25 -0.57 -6.02
N ASP A 34 12.80 -0.04 -7.11
CA ASP A 34 14.06 0.72 -7.08
C ASP A 34 13.96 1.97 -6.21
N ILE A 35 12.82 2.68 -6.23
CA ILE A 35 12.58 3.84 -5.35
C ILE A 35 12.56 3.42 -3.88
N VAL A 36 11.90 2.32 -3.55
CA VAL A 36 11.84 1.81 -2.16
C VAL A 36 13.24 1.43 -1.69
N LEU A 37 14.01 0.69 -2.50
CA LEU A 37 15.39 0.29 -2.17
C LEU A 37 16.34 1.48 -2.04
N ALA A 38 16.17 2.52 -2.86
CA ALA A 38 16.94 3.75 -2.74
C ALA A 38 16.68 4.49 -1.42
N LYS A 39 15.49 4.32 -0.83
CA LYS A 39 15.13 4.90 0.47
C LYS A 39 15.50 4.00 1.64
N VAL A 40 15.26 2.71 1.53
CA VAL A 40 15.47 1.72 2.58
C VAL A 40 16.62 0.79 2.16
N LYS A 41 17.85 1.32 2.25
CA LYS A 41 19.07 0.67 1.73
C LYS A 41 19.38 -0.67 2.40
N SER A 42 18.87 -0.91 3.62
CA SER A 42 19.00 -2.18 4.33
C SER A 42 18.38 -3.35 3.56
N PHE A 43 17.38 -3.09 2.71
CA PHE A 43 16.75 -4.08 1.83
C PHE A 43 17.47 -4.26 0.49
N ASP A 44 18.56 -3.55 0.19
CA ASP A 44 19.35 -3.71 -1.04
C ASP A 44 20.26 -4.96 -1.01
N THR A 45 19.63 -6.09 -0.74
CA THR A 45 20.21 -7.43 -0.77
C THR A 45 19.35 -8.31 -1.68
N LYS A 46 19.82 -9.50 -2.09
CA LYS A 46 19.03 -10.38 -2.96
C LYS A 46 17.66 -10.74 -2.34
N GLU A 47 17.66 -11.10 -1.06
CA GLU A 47 16.45 -11.45 -0.31
C GLU A 47 15.58 -10.23 0.01
N GLY A 48 16.22 -9.10 0.34
CA GLY A 48 15.52 -7.84 0.59
C GLY A 48 14.82 -7.29 -0.64
N ARG A 49 15.45 -7.39 -1.83
CA ARG A 49 14.85 -7.02 -3.11
C ARG A 49 13.60 -7.84 -3.43
N GLU A 50 13.65 -9.16 -3.20
CA GLU A 50 12.47 -10.01 -3.38
C GLU A 50 11.35 -9.63 -2.40
N THR A 51 11.71 -9.34 -1.15
CA THR A 51 10.75 -8.87 -0.13
C THR A 51 10.08 -7.57 -0.57
N VAL A 52 10.86 -6.58 -1.01
CA VAL A 52 10.32 -5.30 -1.49
C VAL A 52 9.46 -5.48 -2.74
N SER A 53 9.85 -6.35 -3.67
CA SER A 53 9.01 -6.67 -4.84
C SER A 53 7.65 -7.24 -4.40
N ARG A 54 7.62 -8.14 -3.41
CA ARG A 54 6.36 -8.64 -2.85
C ARG A 54 5.55 -7.55 -2.15
N MET A 55 6.21 -6.60 -1.46
CA MET A 55 5.54 -5.44 -0.86
C MET A 55 4.88 -4.54 -1.92
N VAL A 56 5.58 -4.23 -3.00
CA VAL A 56 5.03 -3.44 -4.14
C VAL A 56 3.89 -4.22 -4.82
N ARG A 57 3.99 -5.55 -4.93
CA ARG A 57 2.91 -6.37 -5.48
C ARG A 57 1.61 -6.29 -4.68
N ILE A 58 1.70 -6.19 -3.35
CA ILE A 58 0.51 -5.93 -2.51
C ILE A 58 -0.04 -4.54 -2.79
N ALA A 59 0.83 -3.53 -2.92
CA ALA A 59 0.38 -2.19 -3.28
C ALA A 59 -0.38 -2.20 -4.62
N ASP A 60 0.12 -2.91 -5.63
CA ASP A 60 -0.57 -3.09 -6.91
C ASP A 60 -1.93 -3.77 -6.77
N MET A 61 -2.04 -4.82 -5.94
CA MET A 61 -3.32 -5.46 -5.64
C MET A 61 -4.31 -4.50 -4.97
N THR A 62 -3.87 -3.69 -4.00
CA THR A 62 -4.74 -2.69 -3.36
C THR A 62 -5.20 -1.61 -4.35
N ARG A 63 -4.34 -1.20 -5.28
CA ARG A 63 -4.70 -0.20 -6.31
C ARG A 63 -5.74 -0.76 -7.28
N ASN A 64 -5.59 -2.01 -7.70
CA ASN A 64 -6.56 -2.68 -8.57
C ASN A 64 -7.92 -2.89 -7.86
N ALA A 65 -7.88 -3.36 -6.61
CA ALA A 65 -9.08 -3.52 -5.78
C ALA A 65 -9.82 -2.20 -5.58
N PHE A 66 -9.08 -1.11 -5.39
CA PHE A 66 -9.67 0.22 -5.29
C PHE A 66 -10.34 0.69 -6.59
N ILE A 67 -9.71 0.44 -7.75
CA ILE A 67 -10.30 0.77 -9.07
C ILE A 67 -11.60 -0.03 -9.29
N ASN A 68 -11.64 -1.28 -8.82
CA ASN A 68 -12.83 -2.13 -8.90
C ASN A 68 -13.92 -1.76 -7.87
N GLY A 69 -13.59 -0.95 -6.86
CA GLY A 69 -14.49 -0.58 -5.77
C GLY A 69 -14.57 -1.61 -4.63
N ASP A 70 -13.65 -2.57 -4.57
CA ASP A 70 -13.60 -3.62 -3.55
C ASP A 70 -13.07 -3.10 -2.20
N ILE A 71 -12.20 -2.07 -2.25
CA ILE A 71 -11.66 -1.38 -1.06
C ILE A 71 -11.67 0.13 -1.28
N SER A 72 -11.66 0.88 -0.18
CA SER A 72 -11.66 2.35 -0.17
C SER A 72 -10.28 2.95 0.10
N THR A 73 -9.32 2.14 0.55
CA THR A 73 -7.98 2.57 0.93
C THR A 73 -6.90 2.01 0.01
N VAL A 74 -6.02 2.86 -0.53
CA VAL A 74 -4.91 2.46 -1.43
C VAL A 74 -3.54 2.61 -0.80
N MET A 75 -2.58 1.79 -1.25
CA MET A 75 -1.18 1.94 -0.90
C MET A 75 -0.45 2.85 -1.90
N SER A 76 0.05 3.98 -1.39
CA SER A 76 0.99 4.84 -2.12
C SER A 76 2.43 4.31 -2.03
N PRO A 77 3.35 4.72 -2.91
CA PRO A 77 4.78 4.39 -2.76
C PRO A 77 5.35 4.79 -1.40
N ARG A 78 4.86 5.88 -0.80
CA ARG A 78 5.22 6.29 0.57
C ARG A 78 4.80 5.24 1.60
N THR A 79 3.62 4.65 1.44
CA THR A 79 3.13 3.59 2.32
C THR A 79 4.06 2.37 2.27
N VAL A 80 4.54 2.00 1.06
CA VAL A 80 5.49 0.88 0.89
C VAL A 80 6.83 1.19 1.55
N ILE A 81 7.36 2.41 1.38
CA ILE A 81 8.60 2.85 2.05
C ILE A 81 8.46 2.75 3.58
N THR A 82 7.40 3.32 4.14
CA THR A 82 7.17 3.29 5.59
C THR A 82 6.98 1.85 6.11
N TRP A 83 6.39 0.97 5.30
CA TRP A 83 6.27 -0.43 5.68
C TRP A 83 7.63 -1.14 5.72
N ALA A 84 8.48 -0.91 4.72
CA ALA A 84 9.84 -1.44 4.71
C ALA A 84 10.68 -0.92 5.90
N GLU A 85 10.60 0.38 6.20
CA GLU A 85 11.25 0.98 7.39
C GLU A 85 10.75 0.36 8.70
N ASN A 86 9.43 0.20 8.85
CA ASN A 86 8.85 -0.44 10.04
C ASN A 86 9.25 -1.91 10.14
N THR A 87 9.44 -2.60 9.02
CA THR A 87 9.91 -3.99 9.02
C THR A 87 11.33 -4.08 9.58
N GLU A 88 12.21 -3.12 9.27
CA GLU A 88 13.55 -3.04 9.85
C GLU A 88 13.50 -2.74 11.35
N ILE A 89 12.60 -1.85 11.79
CA ILE A 89 12.47 -1.46 13.20
C ILE A 89 11.93 -2.61 14.06
N PHE A 90 10.87 -3.28 13.61
CA PHE A 90 10.18 -4.29 14.40
C PHE A 90 10.73 -5.70 14.19
N GLY A 91 11.45 -5.96 13.11
CA GLY A 91 11.90 -7.30 12.73
C GLY A 91 10.77 -8.25 12.32
N ASP A 92 9.54 -7.74 12.19
CA ASP A 92 8.35 -8.49 11.80
C ASP A 92 7.58 -7.73 10.70
N LYS A 93 7.62 -8.29 9.50
CA LYS A 93 6.96 -7.74 8.30
C LYS A 93 5.43 -7.73 8.40
N GLY A 94 4.83 -8.72 9.05
CA GLY A 94 3.37 -8.83 9.20
C GLY A 94 2.85 -7.82 10.21
N PHE A 95 3.55 -7.67 11.34
CA PHE A 95 3.26 -6.62 12.31
C PHE A 95 3.46 -5.23 11.70
N ALA A 96 4.58 -5.02 10.99
CA ALA A 96 4.86 -3.76 10.30
C ALA A 96 3.77 -3.41 9.27
N PHE A 97 3.25 -4.39 8.53
CA PHE A 97 2.15 -4.19 7.59
C PHE A 97 0.87 -3.74 8.31
N LYS A 98 0.57 -4.39 9.44
CA LYS A 98 -0.63 -4.09 10.24
C LYS A 98 -0.65 -2.63 10.69
N VAL A 99 0.43 -2.17 11.31
CA VAL A 99 0.52 -0.80 11.84
C VAL A 99 0.68 0.24 10.74
N THR A 100 1.24 -0.13 9.58
CA THR A 100 1.45 0.80 8.46
C THR A 100 0.20 0.99 7.61
N PHE A 101 -0.58 -0.06 7.36
CA PHE A 101 -1.65 -0.04 6.38
C PHE A 101 -2.95 -0.69 6.87
N LEU A 102 -2.92 -1.93 7.36
CA LEU A 102 -4.15 -2.69 7.66
C LEU A 102 -5.06 -1.97 8.65
N ASN A 103 -4.49 -1.34 9.68
CA ASN A 103 -5.26 -0.60 10.69
C ASN A 103 -5.96 0.65 10.13
N LYS A 104 -5.55 1.14 8.96
CA LYS A 104 -6.17 2.29 8.27
C LYS A 104 -7.35 1.87 7.39
N CYS A 105 -7.47 0.58 7.08
CA CYS A 105 -8.56 0.05 6.25
C CYS A 105 -9.83 -0.12 7.08
N ASP A 106 -10.98 0.01 6.42
CA ASP A 106 -12.27 -0.34 7.00
C ASP A 106 -12.29 -1.79 7.47
N GLU A 107 -12.97 -2.08 8.57
CA GLU A 107 -13.00 -3.41 9.18
C GLU A 107 -13.50 -4.50 8.21
N LEU A 108 -14.47 -4.15 7.36
CA LEU A 108 -15.02 -5.07 6.35
C LEU A 108 -14.01 -5.37 5.22
N GLU A 109 -13.11 -4.43 4.93
CA GLU A 109 -12.09 -4.55 3.87
C GLU A 109 -10.83 -5.29 4.35
N ARG A 110 -10.62 -5.40 5.66
CA ARG A 110 -9.41 -6.03 6.23
C ARG A 110 -9.23 -7.48 5.82
N ALA A 111 -10.32 -8.23 5.61
CA ALA A 111 -10.26 -9.61 5.12
C ALA A 111 -9.66 -9.67 3.70
N THR A 112 -10.15 -8.81 2.80
CA THR A 112 -9.64 -8.67 1.43
C THR A 112 -8.16 -8.27 1.41
N VAL A 113 -7.78 -7.30 2.26
CA VAL A 113 -6.38 -6.86 2.37
C VAL A 113 -5.47 -7.94 2.97
N ALA A 114 -5.96 -8.72 3.93
CA ALA A 114 -5.23 -9.87 4.48
C ALA A 114 -5.01 -10.95 3.42
N GLU A 115 -5.99 -11.18 2.54
CA GLU A 115 -5.83 -12.10 1.41
C GLU A 115 -4.73 -11.63 0.45
N PHE A 116 -4.62 -10.33 0.18
CA PHE A 116 -3.51 -9.80 -0.63
C PHE A 116 -2.16 -10.07 -0.01
N TYR A 117 -2.04 -9.92 1.32
CA TYR A 117 -0.83 -10.26 2.04
C TYR A 117 -0.51 -11.76 1.91
N GLN A 118 -1.48 -12.63 2.12
CA GLN A 118 -1.32 -14.08 1.97
C GLN A 118 -0.93 -14.48 0.54
N ARG A 119 -1.54 -13.88 -0.49
CA ARG A 119 -1.22 -14.14 -1.90
C ARG A 119 0.22 -13.74 -2.27
N ALA A 120 0.77 -12.72 -1.63
CA ALA A 120 2.13 -12.22 -1.92
C ALA A 120 3.22 -12.91 -1.08
N PHE A 121 2.95 -13.20 0.20
CA PHE A 121 3.94 -13.75 1.13
C PHE A 121 3.73 -15.22 1.50
N GLY A 122 2.55 -15.78 1.23
CA GLY A 122 2.20 -17.15 1.65
C GLY A 122 1.99 -17.30 3.15
N GLU A 123 1.84 -16.19 3.88
CA GLU A 123 1.72 -16.14 5.34
C GLU A 123 0.39 -15.47 5.73
N GLU A 124 -0.22 -15.92 6.81
CA GLU A 124 -1.37 -15.24 7.40
C GLU A 124 -0.94 -14.19 8.43
N ILE A 125 -1.69 -13.09 8.51
CA ILE A 125 -1.49 -12.10 9.55
C ILE A 125 -2.24 -12.60 10.80
N ALA A 126 -1.54 -12.70 11.93
CA ALA A 126 -2.05 -13.33 13.17
C ALA A 126 -3.33 -12.71 13.77
N ASP A 127 -3.81 -11.58 13.24
CA ASP A 127 -5.04 -10.88 13.66
C ASP A 127 -6.05 -10.68 12.51
N SER A 128 -5.97 -11.48 11.46
CA SER A 128 -7.01 -11.51 10.42
C SER A 128 -8.36 -11.77 11.10
N VAL A 129 -9.42 -11.03 10.73
CA VAL A 129 -10.77 -11.11 11.36
C VAL A 129 -11.28 -12.56 11.48
N ALA A 130 -10.78 -13.48 10.64
CA ALA A 130 -10.93 -14.93 10.77
C ALA A 130 -10.60 -15.49 12.18
N ASN A 131 -9.58 -14.97 12.87
CA ASN A 131 -9.21 -15.40 14.23
C ASN A 131 -10.15 -14.88 15.32
N LEU A 132 -10.88 -13.80 15.07
CA LEU A 132 -11.87 -13.24 16.01
C LEU A 132 -13.24 -13.94 15.91
N VAL A 133 -13.57 -14.53 14.77
CA VAL A 133 -14.83 -15.28 14.57
C VAL A 133 -14.74 -16.71 15.11
N LEU A 134 -13.52 -17.21 15.36
CA LEU A 134 -13.26 -18.57 15.86
C LEU A 134 -12.93 -18.64 17.35
N ALA A 135 -13.10 -17.54 18.11
CA ALA A 135 -12.85 -17.47 19.56
C ALA A 135 -14.15 -17.31 20.37
#